data_AF-A0A7V3NA12-F1
#
_entry.id   AF-A0A7V3NA12-F1
#
_cell.length_a   1.000
_cell.length_b   1.000
_cell.length_c   1.000
_cell.angle_alpha   90.00
_cell.angle_beta   90.00
_cell.angle_gamma   90.00
#
_symmetry.space_group_name_H-M   'P 1'
#
loop_
_entity.id
_entity.type
_entity.pdbx_description
1 polymer ?
#
loop_
_entity_poly.entity_id
_entity_poly.type
_entity_poly.pdbx_seq_one_letter_code
_entity_poly.pdbx_strand_id
1 'polypeptide(L)'
;MRIGEVIGTVTLNRWHPSLAGARFKLVVPLSLAHLRGQARKPAEEITVFDQLGAGVGHWIAFSEGREAAMPFYPEDKPLDAYCAAILDSVYLPEPDAAPAEPPEPPAPSQTAHASANRTL
;
A
#
# COMPACT_ATOMS: atom_id res chain seq x y z
N MET A 1 -7.25 6.38 0.61
CA MET A 1 -7.76 5.02 0.88
C MET A 1 -6.76 4.00 0.37
N ARG A 2 -6.46 2.96 1.15
CA ARG A 2 -5.63 1.82 0.74
C ARG A 2 -6.34 0.51 1.10
N ILE A 3 -5.97 -0.57 0.43
CA ILE A 3 -6.37 -1.94 0.81
C ILE A 3 -5.30 -2.49 1.74
N GLY A 4 -5.71 -3.19 2.80
CA GLY A 4 -4.78 -3.86 3.71
C GLY A 4 -5.35 -5.17 4.24
N GLU A 5 -4.47 -6.07 4.66
CA GLU A 5 -4.83 -7.32 5.33
C GLU A 5 -4.67 -7.16 6.85
N VAL A 6 -5.69 -7.57 7.60
CA VAL A 6 -5.61 -7.60 9.07
C VAL A 6 -4.78 -8.80 9.49
N ILE A 7 -3.62 -8.57 10.10
CA ILE A 7 -2.73 -9.62 10.59
C ILE A 7 -2.83 -9.84 12.11
N GLY A 8 -3.55 -8.97 12.82
CA GLY A 8 -3.67 -9.08 14.27
C GLY A 8 -4.53 -7.99 14.90
N THR A 9 -4.50 -7.93 16.22
CA THR A 9 -5.20 -6.93 17.03
C THR A 9 -4.24 -6.23 17.96
N VAL A 10 -4.41 -4.91 18.11
CA VAL A 10 -3.67 -4.10 19.08
C VAL A 10 -4.57 -3.84 20.27
N THR A 11 -4.07 -4.11 21.48
CA THR A 11 -4.77 -3.78 22.73
C THR A 11 -4.02 -2.69 23.44
N LEU A 12 -4.69 -1.58 23.71
CA LEU A 12 -4.12 -0.46 24.46
C LEU A 12 -4.49 -0.62 25.94
N ASN A 13 -3.53 -0.54 26.86
CA ASN A 13 -3.82 -0.57 28.30
C ASN A 13 -4.45 0.75 28.78
N ARG A 14 -4.08 1.86 28.16
CA ARG A 14 -4.67 3.19 28.37
C ARG A 14 -4.93 3.82 27.00
N TRP A 15 -6.05 4.51 26.86
CA TRP A 15 -6.43 5.20 25.63
C TRP A 15 -7.13 6.51 25.95
N HIS A 16 -7.21 7.38 24.94
CA HIS A 16 -7.98 8.61 25.07
C HIS A 16 -9.47 8.29 25.31
N PRO A 17 -10.16 8.94 26.26
CA PRO A 17 -11.54 8.60 26.62
C PRO A 17 -12.54 8.56 25.44
N SER A 18 -12.33 9.38 24.39
CA SER A 18 -13.17 9.36 23.18
C SER A 18 -13.04 8.10 22.32
N LEU A 19 -12.06 7.24 22.63
CA LEU A 19 -11.81 5.94 22.01
C LEU A 19 -12.35 4.77 22.85
N ALA A 20 -13.24 5.03 23.82
CA ALA A 20 -13.86 3.97 24.59
C ALA A 20 -14.59 2.95 23.68
N GLY A 21 -14.36 1.66 23.91
CA GLY A 21 -14.92 0.58 23.09
C GLY A 21 -14.27 0.41 21.72
N ALA A 22 -13.14 1.09 21.46
CA ALA A 22 -12.37 0.93 20.23
C ALA A 22 -11.84 -0.50 20.05
N ARG A 23 -11.81 -0.95 18.80
CA ARG A 23 -11.01 -2.12 18.40
C ARG A 23 -9.92 -1.63 17.47
N PHE A 24 -8.68 -2.03 17.74
CA PHE A 24 -7.55 -1.71 16.88
C PHE A 24 -7.03 -2.95 16.20
N LYS A 25 -6.78 -2.83 14.90
CA LYS A 25 -6.29 -3.89 14.02
C LYS A 25 -4.87 -3.58 13.62
N LEU A 26 -4.00 -4.58 13.64
CA LEU A 26 -2.69 -4.49 13.01
C LEU A 26 -2.87 -4.90 11.56
N VAL A 27 -2.54 -4.00 10.63
CA VAL A 27 -2.88 -4.14 9.21
C VAL A 27 -1.62 -3.96 8.36
N VAL A 28 -1.39 -4.87 7.42
CA VAL A 28 -0.34 -4.72 6.40
C VAL A 28 -0.97 -4.15 5.12
N PRO A 29 -0.54 -2.97 4.65
CA PRO A 29 -1.02 -2.42 3.38
C PRO A 29 -0.66 -3.33 2.18
N LEU A 30 -1.61 -3.53 1.28
CA LEU A 30 -1.44 -4.34 0.06
C LEU A 30 -1.28 -3.43 -1.15
N SER A 31 -0.10 -3.47 -1.78
CA SER A 31 0.12 -2.85 -3.09
C SER A 31 -0.54 -3.66 -4.22
N LEU A 32 -0.65 -3.11 -5.42
CA LEU A 32 -1.16 -3.86 -6.58
C LEU A 32 -0.37 -5.17 -6.84
N ALA A 33 0.94 -5.16 -6.62
CA ALA A 33 1.76 -6.36 -6.71
C ALA A 33 1.39 -7.40 -5.63
N HIS A 34 1.02 -6.98 -4.42
CA HIS A 34 0.51 -7.90 -3.40
C HIS A 34 -0.82 -8.50 -3.81
N LEU A 35 -1.76 -7.66 -4.27
CA LEU A 35 -3.09 -8.11 -4.72
C LEU A 35 -3.01 -9.07 -5.91
N ARG A 36 -1.96 -8.98 -6.74
CA ARG A 36 -1.66 -9.90 -7.84
C ARG A 36 -0.80 -11.11 -7.44
N GLY A 37 -0.42 -11.27 -6.18
CA GLY A 37 0.45 -12.37 -5.71
C GLY A 37 1.91 -12.29 -6.20
N GLN A 38 2.36 -11.11 -6.63
CA GLN A 38 3.70 -10.87 -7.22
C GLN A 38 4.70 -10.27 -6.22
N ALA A 39 4.20 -9.70 -5.11
CA ALA A 39 5.04 -9.09 -4.10
C ALA A 39 5.76 -10.16 -3.24
N ARG A 40 7.01 -9.88 -2.87
CA ARG A 40 7.87 -10.79 -2.09
C ARG A 40 8.09 -10.37 -0.64
N LYS A 41 7.81 -9.10 -0.31
CA LYS A 41 8.04 -8.54 1.02
C LYS A 41 6.81 -7.77 1.46
N PRO A 42 6.34 -7.96 2.70
CA PRO A 42 5.24 -7.18 3.24
C PRO A 42 5.63 -5.70 3.38
N ALA A 43 4.63 -4.82 3.33
CA ALA A 43 4.79 -3.42 3.71
C ALA A 43 4.83 -3.28 5.25
N GLU A 44 5.22 -2.11 5.72
CA GLU A 44 5.18 -1.77 7.15
C GLU A 44 3.74 -1.79 7.68
N GLU A 45 3.55 -2.40 8.85
CA GLU A 45 2.26 -2.51 9.49
C GLU A 45 1.76 -1.15 10.00
N ILE A 46 0.44 -0.95 9.97
CA ILE A 46 -0.24 0.20 10.55
C ILE A 46 -1.34 -0.25 11.51
N THR A 47 -1.52 0.51 12.58
CA THR A 47 -2.64 0.30 13.51
C THR A 47 -3.87 1.02 12.99
N VAL A 48 -4.97 0.29 12.76
CA VAL A 48 -6.21 0.82 12.18
C VAL A 48 -7.35 0.69 13.18
N PHE A 49 -8.11 1.76 13.40
CA PHE A 49 -9.32 1.71 14.21
C PHE A 49 -10.46 1.01 13.45
N ASP A 50 -11.17 0.11 14.11
CA ASP A 50 -12.21 -0.72 13.51
C ASP A 50 -13.52 -0.75 14.31
N GLN A 51 -14.59 -0.28 13.68
CA GLN A 51 -15.98 -0.40 14.15
C GLN A 51 -16.82 -1.40 13.36
N LEU A 52 -16.29 -1.99 12.29
CA LEU A 52 -16.99 -2.92 11.42
C LEU A 52 -16.79 -4.38 11.86
N GLY A 53 -15.74 -4.67 12.62
CA GLY A 53 -15.49 -6.00 13.19
C GLY A 53 -14.66 -6.90 12.28
N ALA A 54 -13.66 -6.33 11.63
CA ALA A 54 -12.73 -7.09 10.79
C ALA A 54 -11.97 -8.15 11.61
N GLY A 55 -11.92 -9.39 11.11
CA GLY A 55 -11.14 -10.49 11.68
C GLY A 55 -9.73 -10.53 11.13
N VAL A 56 -8.85 -11.33 11.74
CA VAL A 56 -7.54 -11.65 11.16
C VAL A 56 -7.74 -12.40 9.83
N GLY A 57 -6.96 -12.04 8.82
CA GLY A 57 -7.07 -12.52 7.44
C GLY A 57 -8.11 -11.77 6.59
N HIS A 58 -8.94 -10.89 7.19
CA HIS A 58 -9.84 -10.06 6.39
C HIS A 58 -9.05 -8.99 5.64
N TRP A 59 -9.46 -8.73 4.40
CA TRP A 59 -9.04 -7.55 3.66
C TRP A 59 -9.97 -6.39 3.96
N ILE A 60 -9.39 -5.22 4.21
CA ILE A 60 -10.13 -4.01 4.53
C ILE A 60 -9.70 -2.87 3.61
N ALA A 61 -10.62 -1.94 3.34
CA ALA A 61 -10.27 -0.62 2.85
C ALA A 61 -10.21 0.36 4.02
N PHE A 62 -9.10 1.08 4.14
CA PHE A 62 -8.89 2.02 5.23
C PHE A 62 -8.44 3.41 4.74
N SER A 63 -8.88 4.45 5.44
CA SER A 63 -8.45 5.83 5.25
C SER A 63 -7.30 6.16 6.20
N GLU A 64 -6.56 7.21 5.87
CA GLU A 64 -5.46 7.73 6.68
C GLU A 64 -5.50 9.25 6.80
N GLY A 65 -4.77 9.78 7.78
CA GLY A 65 -4.65 11.19 8.05
C GLY A 65 -5.98 11.78 8.51
N ARG A 66 -6.27 13.02 8.10
CA ARG A 66 -7.49 13.74 8.54
C ARG A 66 -8.78 12.98 8.19
N GLU A 67 -8.80 12.29 7.06
CA GLU A 67 -9.97 11.53 6.60
C GLU A 67 -10.33 10.36 7.52
N ALA A 68 -9.40 9.89 8.36
CA ALA A 68 -9.68 8.83 9.32
C ALA A 68 -10.57 9.28 10.49
N ALA A 69 -10.50 10.56 10.87
CA ALA A 69 -11.32 11.12 11.94
C ALA A 69 -12.68 11.66 11.46
N MET A 70 -12.81 11.96 10.17
CA MET A 70 -14.02 12.57 9.59
C MET A 70 -15.34 11.83 9.87
N PRO A 71 -15.40 10.48 9.93
CA PRO A 71 -16.64 9.76 10.26
C PRO A 71 -17.22 10.08 11.65
N PHE A 72 -16.43 10.71 12.53
CA PHE A 72 -16.81 10.99 13.91
C PHE A 72 -17.17 12.45 14.16
N TYR A 73 -17.16 13.30 13.13
CA TYR A 73 -17.54 14.70 13.28
C TYR A 73 -18.99 14.84 13.81
N PRO A 74 -19.27 15.73 14.78
CA PRO A 74 -18.39 16.78 15.32
C PRO A 74 -17.48 16.36 16.47
N GLU A 75 -17.58 15.12 16.96
CA GLU A 75 -16.69 14.64 18.02
C GLU A 75 -15.27 14.37 17.51
N ASP A 76 -14.31 15.14 18.02
CA ASP A 76 -12.90 14.94 17.68
C ASP A 76 -12.36 13.62 18.28
N LYS A 77 -12.01 12.69 17.40
CA LYS A 77 -11.26 11.48 17.77
C LYS A 77 -9.83 11.56 17.24
N PRO A 78 -8.82 11.23 18.07
CA PRO A 78 -7.42 11.25 17.65
C PRO A 78 -7.11 10.00 16.82
N LEU A 79 -7.65 9.94 15.60
CA LEU A 79 -7.51 8.83 14.67
C LEU A 79 -6.78 9.29 13.41
N ASP A 80 -5.75 8.55 13.04
CA ASP A 80 -4.97 8.73 11.82
C ASP A 80 -5.16 7.57 10.82
N ALA A 81 -5.82 6.48 11.23
CA ALA A 81 -6.21 5.37 10.34
C ALA A 81 -7.56 4.75 10.76
N TYR A 82 -8.47 4.58 9.79
CA TYR A 82 -9.83 4.09 10.02
C TYR A 82 -10.26 3.03 9.01
N CYS A 83 -10.77 1.90 9.50
CA CYS A 83 -11.35 0.83 8.69
C CYS A 83 -12.72 1.27 8.15
N ALA A 84 -12.76 1.65 6.87
CA ALA A 84 -13.97 2.14 6.22
C ALA A 84 -14.82 1.04 5.60
N ALA A 85 -14.22 -0.10 5.22
CA ALA A 85 -14.95 -1.25 4.67
C ALA A 85 -14.19 -2.56 4.90
N ILE A 86 -14.94 -3.66 5.02
CA ILE A 86 -14.44 -5.03 4.87
C ILE A 86 -14.72 -5.45 3.42
N LEU A 87 -13.74 -6.05 2.75
CA LEU A 87 -13.83 -6.35 1.33
C LEU A 87 -14.24 -7.80 1.10
N ASP A 88 -15.35 -8.01 0.39
CA ASP A 88 -15.80 -9.34 -0.03
C ASP A 88 -15.05 -9.84 -1.26
N SER A 89 -14.73 -8.94 -2.19
CA SER A 89 -14.10 -9.28 -3.48
C SER A 89 -13.34 -8.09 -4.06
N VAL A 90 -12.22 -8.39 -4.70
CA VAL A 90 -11.40 -7.41 -5.44
C VAL A 90 -11.22 -7.92 -6.86
N TYR A 91 -11.81 -7.23 -7.84
CA TYR A 91 -11.64 -7.55 -9.24
C TYR A 91 -10.44 -6.78 -9.81
N LEU A 92 -9.45 -7.50 -10.32
CA LEU A 92 -8.26 -6.94 -10.96
C LEU A 92 -8.30 -7.30 -12.45
N PRO A 93 -8.58 -6.35 -13.36
CA PRO A 93 -8.45 -6.63 -14.78
C PRO A 93 -7.00 -6.97 -15.12
N GLU A 94 -6.82 -7.77 -16.17
CA GLU A 94 -5.51 -7.93 -16.80
C GLU A 94 -4.97 -6.56 -17.17
N PRO A 95 -3.66 -6.31 -16.97
CA PRO A 95 -3.09 -5.05 -17.41
C PRO A 95 -3.31 -4.92 -18.91
N ASP A 96 -3.85 -3.78 -19.36
CA ASP A 96 -3.78 -3.41 -20.78
C ASP A 96 -2.33 -3.59 -21.21
N ALA A 97 -2.11 -4.32 -22.32
CA ALA A 97 -0.77 -4.57 -22.83
C ALA A 97 -0.04 -3.23 -22.91
N ALA A 98 1.06 -3.11 -22.17
CA ALA A 98 1.88 -1.91 -22.24
C ALA A 98 2.20 -1.65 -23.72
N PRO A 99 2.07 -0.41 -24.22
CA PRO A 99 2.56 -0.10 -25.55
C PRO A 99 4.00 -0.57 -25.63
N ALA A 100 4.32 -1.36 -26.66
CA ALA A 100 5.64 -1.94 -26.87
C ALA A 100 6.69 -0.85 -26.67
N GLU A 101 7.65 -1.10 -25.79
CA GLU A 101 8.78 -0.21 -25.58
C GLU A 101 9.44 0.04 -26.94
N PRO A 102 9.60 1.32 -27.36
CA PRO A 102 10.22 1.61 -28.64
C PRO A 102 11.61 0.95 -28.67
N PRO A 103 12.03 0.35 -29.80
CA PRO A 103 13.28 -0.36 -29.88
C PRO A 103 14.43 0.55 -29.42
N GLU A 104 15.25 0.05 -28.51
CA GLU A 104 16.43 0.74 -28.01
C GLU A 104 17.28 1.20 -29.22
N PRO A 105 17.68 2.49 -29.28
CA PRO A 105 18.47 2.97 -30.40
C PRO A 105 19.74 2.13 -30.52
N PRO A 106 20.16 1.75 -31.74
CA PRO A 106 21.35 0.93 -31.92
C PRO A 106 22.54 1.59 -31.24
N ALA A 107 23.29 0.80 -30.47
CA ALA A 107 24.48 1.25 -29.75
C ALA A 107 25.42 2.01 -30.71
N PRO A 108 26.04 3.13 -30.27
CA PRO A 108 26.91 3.91 -31.13
C PRO A 108 28.04 3.02 -31.65
N SER A 109 28.14 2.96 -32.98
CA SER A 109 29.21 2.28 -33.69
C SER A 109 30.56 2.84 -33.22
N GLN A 110 31.35 2.02 -32.53
CA GLN A 110 32.72 2.37 -32.17
C GLN A 110 33.55 2.46 -33.45
N THR A 111 33.61 3.65 -34.04
CA THR A 111 34.55 3.93 -35.13
C THR A 111 35.93 3.98 -34.50
N ALA A 112 36.69 2.90 -34.68
CA ALA A 112 38.08 2.81 -34.28
C ALA A 112 38.88 3.93 -34.96
N HIS A 113 39.24 4.97 -34.22
CA HIS A 113 40.33 5.87 -34.60
C HIS A 113 41.65 5.08 -34.49
N ALA A 114 42.00 4.36 -35.56
CA ALA A 114 43.35 3.87 -35.75
C ALA A 114 44.26 5.10 -35.92
N SER A 115 44.91 5.51 -34.84
CA SER A 115 45.97 6.51 -34.87
C SER A 115 47.20 5.89 -35.53
N ALA A 116 47.35 6.17 -36.82
CA ALA A 116 48.59 6.02 -37.54
C ALA A 116 49.54 7.13 -37.08
N ASN A 117 50.55 6.77 -36.28
CA ASN A 117 51.80 7.52 -36.25
C ASN A 117 52.95 6.60 -35.83
N ARG A 118 53.61 6.02 -36.83
CA ARG A 118 54.90 5.35 -36.67
C ARG A 118 55.75 5.62 -37.91
N THR A 119 56.45 6.76 -37.90
CA THR A 119 57.63 7.00 -38.72
C THR A 119 58.57 7.93 -37.96
N LEU A 120 59.67 7.37 -37.45
CA LEU A 120 61.04 7.64 -37.89
C LEU A 120 61.89 6.41 -37.53
#